data_AF-A2A709-F1
#
_entry.id   AF-A2A709-F1
#
_cell.length_a   1.000
_cell.length_b   1.000
_cell.length_c   1.000
_cell.angle_alpha   90.00
_cell.angle_beta   90.00
_cell.angle_gamma   90.00
#
_symmetry.space_group_name_H-M   'P 1'
#
loop_
_entity.id
_entity.type
_entity.pdbx_description
1 polymer ?
#
loop_
_entity_poly.entity_id
_entity_poly.type
_entity_poly.pdbx_seq_one_letter_code
_entity_poly.pdbx_strand_id
1 'polypeptide(L)'
;MASSSPDAPCSCDCFVSVPPASAIPAVIFAKNSDRPRDEVQEVVFIPAGTHVPGSRLQCTYIEVEQVGKTHAVILSRPSWLWGAEMGANELGVCIGNEAVWTKEPVGQGEALLGMDLLRLALERSSTAQEAVHVIAGLLDRYGQGGSCREDPEPFCYHNTFLLADRTEAWVLETAGSLWAA
;
A
#
# COMPACT_ATOMS: atom_id res chain seq x y z
N MET A 1 5.59 25.95 7.60
CA MET A 1 6.00 25.56 6.23
C MET A 1 7.43 25.07 6.33
N ALA A 2 7.66 23.77 6.28
CA ALA A 2 9.00 23.20 6.35
C ALA A 2 9.78 23.65 5.11
N SER A 3 10.99 24.17 5.31
CA SER A 3 11.90 24.51 4.22
C SER A 3 12.28 23.23 3.47
N SER A 4 11.91 23.13 2.20
CA SER A 4 12.32 22.01 1.36
C SER A 4 13.85 22.04 1.18
N SER A 5 14.54 21.04 1.71
CA SER A 5 15.95 20.79 1.37
C SER A 5 16.07 20.54 -0.14
N PRO A 6 17.09 21.07 -0.83
CA PRO A 6 17.29 20.85 -2.27
C PRO A 6 17.48 19.37 -2.66
N ASP A 7 17.73 18.50 -1.69
CA ASP A 7 17.87 17.04 -1.86
C ASP A 7 16.62 16.24 -1.45
N ALA A 8 15.51 16.89 -1.10
CA ALA A 8 14.29 16.18 -0.74
C ALA A 8 13.70 15.47 -1.98
N PRO A 9 13.38 14.17 -1.90
CA PRO A 9 12.67 13.49 -2.98
C PRO A 9 11.35 14.22 -3.26
N CYS A 10 11.08 14.49 -4.53
CA CYS A 10 10.08 15.47 -4.95
C CYS A 10 8.88 14.89 -5.71
N SER A 11 8.74 13.56 -5.75
CA SER A 11 7.69 12.89 -6.51
C SER A 11 7.42 11.49 -5.95
N CYS A 12 6.20 11.31 -5.46
CA CYS A 12 5.53 10.03 -5.27
C CYS A 12 4.35 10.08 -6.22
N ASP A 13 4.35 9.24 -7.24
CA ASP A 13 3.33 9.29 -8.30
C ASP A 13 3.07 7.88 -8.80
N CYS A 14 1.80 7.51 -8.89
CA CYS A 14 1.31 6.32 -9.55
C CYS A 14 0.75 6.66 -10.94
N PHE A 15 0.91 5.73 -11.87
CA PHE A 15 0.40 5.82 -13.23
C PHE A 15 -0.21 4.48 -13.63
N VAL A 16 -1.38 4.55 -14.26
CA VAL A 16 -1.99 3.40 -14.93
C VAL A 16 -2.46 3.77 -16.32
N SER A 17 -2.25 2.87 -17.27
CA SER A 17 -2.87 2.90 -18.59
C SER A 17 -3.56 1.57 -18.84
N VAL A 18 -4.89 1.61 -18.95
CA VAL A 18 -5.74 0.45 -19.24
C VAL A 18 -6.10 0.46 -20.73
N PRO A 19 -6.15 -0.67 -21.44
CA PRO A 19 -6.59 -0.71 -22.83
C PRO A 19 -7.96 -0.02 -23.03
N PRO A 20 -8.15 0.73 -24.13
CA PRO A 20 -7.25 0.90 -25.28
C PRO A 20 -6.29 2.10 -25.16
N ALA A 21 -6.05 2.63 -23.96
CA ALA A 21 -5.27 3.86 -23.78
C ALA A 21 -3.76 3.70 -24.05
N SER A 22 -3.25 2.46 -24.07
CA SER A 22 -1.85 2.13 -24.34
C SER A 22 -1.64 1.64 -25.78
N ALA A 23 -0.43 1.85 -26.32
CA ALA A 23 -0.06 1.41 -27.67
C ALA A 23 0.05 -0.12 -27.84
N ILE A 24 0.00 -0.85 -26.72
CA ILE A 24 0.05 -2.32 -26.65
C ILE A 24 -1.21 -2.83 -25.94
N PRO A 25 -1.69 -4.05 -26.22
CA PRO A 25 -2.85 -4.63 -25.56
C PRO A 25 -2.50 -5.14 -24.15
N ALA A 26 -2.01 -4.25 -23.29
CA ALA A 26 -1.61 -4.55 -21.92
C ALA A 26 -1.94 -3.38 -20.98
N VAL A 27 -2.19 -3.71 -19.71
CA VAL A 27 -2.24 -2.74 -18.63
C VAL A 27 -0.81 -2.39 -18.23
N ILE A 28 -0.52 -1.09 -18.19
CA ILE A 28 0.78 -0.56 -17.75
C ILE A 28 0.56 0.09 -16.40
N PHE A 29 1.26 -0.39 -15.37
CA PHE A 29 1.28 0.18 -14.03
C PHE A 29 2.68 0.67 -13.71
N ALA A 30 2.81 1.87 -13.16
CA ALA A 30 4.07 2.42 -12.69
C ALA A 30 3.87 3.20 -11.40
N LYS A 31 4.89 3.18 -10.53
CA LYS A 31 4.92 3.99 -9.31
C LYS A 31 6.34 4.45 -9.03
N ASN A 32 6.52 5.74 -8.78
CA ASN A 32 7.73 6.31 -8.21
C ASN A 32 7.52 6.52 -6.71
N SER A 33 8.55 6.27 -5.91
CA SER A 33 8.49 6.39 -4.45
C SER A 33 9.42 7.49 -3.96
N ASP A 34 8.91 8.47 -3.22
CA ASP A 34 9.66 9.59 -2.65
C ASP A 34 10.34 9.24 -1.31
N ARG A 35 10.97 8.06 -1.25
CA ARG A 35 11.62 7.58 -0.02
C ARG A 35 12.95 8.30 0.23
N PRO A 36 13.38 8.45 1.50
CA PRO A 36 14.67 9.06 1.82
C PRO A 36 15.84 8.40 1.08
N ARG A 37 16.83 9.20 0.71
CA ARG A 37 18.00 8.76 -0.09
C ARG A 37 18.71 7.53 0.52
N ASP A 38 18.87 7.53 1.83
CA ASP A 38 19.63 6.51 2.55
C ASP A 38 18.75 5.34 3.02
N GLU A 39 17.44 5.36 2.72
CA GLU A 39 16.53 4.28 3.06
C GLU A 39 16.66 3.13 2.05
N VAL A 40 17.08 1.96 2.54
CA VAL A 40 17.26 0.77 1.70
C VAL A 40 15.91 0.31 1.14
N GLN A 41 15.82 0.24 -0.19
CA GLN A 41 14.68 -0.34 -0.91
C GLN A 41 15.01 -1.76 -1.37
N GLU A 42 14.14 -2.70 -1.03
CA GLU A 42 14.26 -4.11 -1.39
C GLU A 42 13.20 -4.48 -2.44
N VAL A 43 13.56 -5.39 -3.35
CA VAL A 43 12.61 -6.09 -4.20
C VAL A 43 12.56 -7.54 -3.74
N VAL A 44 11.43 -7.95 -3.17
CA VAL A 44 11.29 -9.26 -2.54
C VAL A 44 10.14 -10.05 -3.15
N PHE A 45 10.34 -11.35 -3.29
CA PHE A 45 9.29 -12.30 -3.64
C PHE A 45 8.85 -13.04 -2.39
N ILE A 46 7.54 -13.05 -2.11
CA ILE A 46 6.93 -13.79 -1.02
C ILE A 46 6.01 -14.86 -1.64
N PRO A 47 6.23 -16.15 -1.38
CA PRO A 47 5.41 -17.21 -1.95
C PRO A 47 4.00 -17.24 -1.34
N ALA A 48 3.05 -17.80 -2.08
CA ALA A 48 1.71 -18.10 -1.59
C ALA A 48 1.77 -19.00 -0.35
N GLY A 49 0.86 -18.76 0.60
CA GLY A 49 0.87 -19.41 1.90
C GLY A 49 -0.48 -19.99 2.29
N THR A 50 -0.45 -20.92 3.24
CA THR A 50 -1.63 -21.40 3.98
C THR A 50 -1.38 -21.22 5.47
N HIS A 51 -2.36 -20.71 6.20
CA HIS A 51 -2.20 -20.36 7.61
C HIS A 51 -3.22 -21.07 8.50
N VAL A 52 -2.83 -21.29 9.76
CA VAL A 52 -3.69 -21.94 10.75
C VAL A 52 -4.88 -21.02 11.07
N PRO A 53 -6.12 -21.56 11.12
CA PRO A 53 -7.29 -20.77 11.52
C PRO A 53 -7.10 -20.07 12.86
N GLY A 54 -7.44 -18.78 12.92
CA GLY A 54 -7.30 -17.96 14.14
C GLY A 54 -5.88 -17.48 14.43
N SER A 55 -4.90 -17.79 13.57
CA SER A 55 -3.55 -17.22 13.68
C SER A 55 -3.55 -15.70 13.47
N ARG A 56 -2.56 -15.02 14.05
CA ARG A 56 -2.31 -13.58 13.89
C ARG A 56 -1.05 -13.36 13.05
N LEU A 57 -0.97 -12.19 12.44
CA LEU A 57 0.15 -11.72 11.64
C LEU A 57 0.63 -10.37 12.20
N GLN A 58 1.90 -10.30 12.58
CA GLN A 58 2.56 -9.04 12.90
C GLN A 58 2.83 -8.26 11.59
N CYS A 59 2.21 -7.08 11.47
CA CYS A 59 2.49 -6.09 10.44
C CYS A 59 3.58 -5.12 10.94
N THR A 60 3.65 -3.89 10.41
CA THR A 60 4.73 -2.96 10.80
C THR A 60 4.64 -2.60 12.28
N TYR A 61 3.47 -2.18 12.75
CA TYR A 61 3.28 -1.80 14.16
C TYR A 61 2.35 -2.73 14.94
N ILE A 62 1.27 -3.21 14.31
CA ILE A 62 0.24 -3.98 15.01
C ILE A 62 0.10 -5.41 14.48
N GLU A 63 -0.55 -6.27 15.27
CA GLU A 63 -0.99 -7.58 14.80
C GLU A 63 -2.42 -7.56 14.27
N VAL A 64 -2.66 -8.21 13.13
CA VAL A 64 -3.98 -8.44 12.54
C VAL A 64 -4.33 -9.92 12.48
N GLU A 65 -5.60 -10.27 12.28
CA GLU A 65 -5.96 -11.64 11.98
C GLU A 65 -5.43 -12.06 10.61
N GLN A 66 -4.90 -13.28 10.56
CA GLN A 66 -4.40 -13.87 9.33
C GLN A 66 -5.53 -14.63 8.60
N VAL A 67 -5.49 -14.58 7.27
CA VAL A 67 -6.39 -15.33 6.39
C VAL A 67 -5.87 -16.75 6.16
N GLY A 68 -6.76 -17.69 5.82
CA GLY A 68 -6.37 -19.09 5.62
C GLY A 68 -5.44 -19.32 4.43
N LYS A 69 -5.45 -18.43 3.42
CA LYS A 69 -4.60 -18.50 2.23
C LYS A 69 -4.16 -17.11 1.80
N THR A 70 -2.92 -17.01 1.33
CA THR A 70 -2.38 -15.79 0.72
C THR A 70 -1.85 -16.07 -0.69
N HIS A 71 -1.95 -15.07 -1.56
CA HIS A 71 -1.35 -15.09 -2.89
C HIS A 71 0.15 -14.83 -2.83
N ALA A 72 0.89 -15.40 -3.78
CA ALA A 72 2.29 -15.03 -3.98
C ALA A 72 2.38 -13.58 -4.48
N VAL A 73 3.36 -12.83 -3.97
CA VAL A 73 3.55 -11.41 -4.29
C VAL A 73 5.01 -11.10 -4.59
N ILE A 74 5.23 -10.14 -5.49
CA ILE A 74 6.48 -9.41 -5.63
C ILE A 74 6.27 -7.99 -5.13
N LEU A 75 7.16 -7.52 -4.25
CA LEU A 75 7.01 -6.26 -3.53
C LEU A 75 8.25 -5.38 -3.74
N SER A 76 8.04 -4.07 -3.80
CA SER A 76 9.08 -3.08 -3.56
C SER A 76 8.78 -2.38 -2.23
N ARG A 77 9.75 -2.41 -1.30
CA ARG A 77 9.54 -1.93 0.07
C ARG A 77 10.80 -1.34 0.70
N PRO A 78 10.66 -0.40 1.66
CA PRO A 78 11.72 -0.10 2.62
C PRO A 78 12.06 -1.35 3.44
N SER A 79 13.34 -1.54 3.76
CA SER A 79 13.82 -2.72 4.48
C SER A 79 13.25 -2.83 5.91
N TRP A 80 12.99 -1.70 6.57
CA TRP A 80 12.60 -1.64 7.99
C TRP A 80 11.13 -2.00 8.27
N LEU A 81 10.21 -1.75 7.33
CA LEU A 81 8.76 -1.94 7.54
C LEU A 81 8.27 -3.29 7.03
N TRP A 82 7.15 -3.81 7.52
CA TRP A 82 6.62 -5.11 7.05
C TRP A 82 5.91 -5.01 5.69
N GLY A 83 5.15 -3.94 5.47
CA GLY A 83 4.36 -3.68 4.27
C GLY A 83 5.18 -3.45 2.98
N ALA A 84 4.59 -2.76 2.02
CA ALA A 84 5.24 -2.40 0.77
C ALA A 84 4.73 -1.08 0.17
N GLU A 85 5.59 -0.42 -0.59
CA GLU A 85 5.31 0.83 -1.30
C GLU A 85 4.60 0.60 -2.64
N MET A 86 4.80 -0.59 -3.21
CA MET A 86 4.10 -1.11 -4.39
C MET A 86 4.34 -2.61 -4.54
N GLY A 87 3.53 -3.27 -5.34
CA GLY A 87 3.76 -4.67 -5.71
C GLY A 87 2.74 -5.22 -6.68
N ALA A 88 2.92 -6.49 -7.01
CA ALA A 88 1.99 -7.27 -7.82
C ALA A 88 1.83 -8.67 -7.25
N ASN A 89 0.65 -9.27 -7.41
CA ASN A 89 0.39 -10.65 -7.01
C ASN A 89 0.33 -11.61 -8.20
N GLU A 90 0.35 -12.92 -7.93
CA GLU A 90 0.29 -13.97 -8.95
C GLU A 90 -1.00 -13.95 -9.79
N LEU A 91 -2.06 -13.32 -9.29
CA LEU A 91 -3.33 -13.16 -9.98
C LEU A 91 -3.39 -11.92 -10.86
N GLY A 92 -2.31 -11.13 -10.90
CA GLY A 92 -2.18 -9.96 -11.78
C GLY A 92 -2.81 -8.69 -11.23
N VAL A 93 -3.04 -8.62 -9.91
CA VAL A 93 -3.37 -7.37 -9.22
C VAL A 93 -2.07 -6.61 -8.93
N CYS A 94 -2.04 -5.33 -9.27
CA CYS A 94 -0.97 -4.38 -8.95
C CYS A 94 -1.53 -3.30 -8.03
N ILE A 95 -0.76 -2.90 -7.02
CA ILE A 95 -1.13 -1.80 -6.12
C ILE A 95 0.11 -0.95 -5.85
N GLY A 96 -0.07 0.38 -5.81
CA GLY A 96 0.88 1.37 -5.32
C GLY A 96 0.16 2.33 -4.37
N ASN A 97 0.85 2.81 -3.34
CA ASN A 97 0.30 3.80 -2.40
C ASN A 97 1.09 5.10 -2.43
N GLU A 98 0.41 6.19 -2.06
CA GLU A 98 0.99 7.51 -1.89
C GLU A 98 0.41 8.21 -0.66
N ALA A 99 1.11 9.24 -0.18
CA ALA A 99 0.64 10.10 0.90
C ALA A 99 -0.40 11.10 0.38
N VAL A 100 -1.48 11.29 1.13
CA VAL A 100 -2.45 12.38 0.93
C VAL A 100 -2.63 13.19 2.19
N TRP A 101 -2.85 14.50 2.00
CA TRP A 101 -3.09 15.45 3.08
C TRP A 101 -4.56 15.87 3.10
N THR A 102 -5.28 15.34 4.08
CA THR A 102 -6.73 15.52 4.18
C THR A 102 -7.10 16.57 5.24
N LYS A 103 -8.38 16.91 5.32
CA LYS A 103 -8.93 17.74 6.41
C LYS A 103 -9.15 16.97 7.71
N GLU A 104 -9.28 15.64 7.63
CA GLU A 104 -9.42 14.80 8.81
C GLU A 104 -8.11 14.73 9.59
N PRO A 105 -8.15 14.69 10.94
CA PRO A 105 -6.96 14.50 11.75
C PRO A 105 -6.30 13.15 11.45
N VAL A 106 -4.98 13.15 11.35
CA VAL A 106 -4.20 11.91 11.27
C VAL A 106 -4.15 11.28 12.67
N GLY A 107 -4.44 9.97 12.75
CA GLY A 107 -4.37 9.22 13.99
C GLY A 107 -2.97 9.30 14.64
N GLN A 108 -2.93 9.52 15.95
CA GLN A 108 -1.66 9.64 16.70
C GLN A 108 -1.13 8.30 17.24
N GLY A 109 -1.93 7.23 17.15
CA GLY A 109 -1.55 5.89 17.59
C GLY A 109 -1.03 5.03 16.44
N GLU A 110 -0.32 3.98 16.82
CA GLU A 110 0.05 2.90 15.92
C GLU A 110 -1.20 2.16 15.43
N ALA A 111 -1.26 1.96 14.11
CA ALA A 111 -2.28 1.17 13.42
C ALA A 111 -1.64 0.57 12.15
N LEU A 112 -2.45 0.17 11.17
CA LEU A 112 -1.90 -0.24 9.88
C LEU A 112 -1.35 0.98 9.13
N LEU A 113 -0.16 0.84 8.57
CA LEU A 113 0.32 1.80 7.58
C LEU A 113 -0.39 1.59 6.24
N GLY A 114 -0.39 2.60 5.37
CA GLY A 114 -0.81 2.41 3.98
C GLY A 114 -0.05 1.29 3.29
N MET A 115 1.26 1.21 3.55
CA MET A 115 2.13 0.15 3.04
C MET A 115 1.71 -1.23 3.55
N ASP A 116 1.19 -1.34 4.77
CA ASP A 116 0.66 -2.59 5.31
C ASP A 116 -0.67 -2.96 4.64
N LEU A 117 -1.58 -1.98 4.53
CA LEU A 117 -2.88 -2.15 3.86
C LEU A 117 -2.71 -2.65 2.41
N LEU A 118 -1.79 -2.03 1.67
CA LEU A 118 -1.43 -2.41 0.31
C LEU A 118 -0.96 -3.86 0.22
N ARG A 119 0.00 -4.24 1.07
CA ARG A 119 0.55 -5.61 1.04
C ARG A 119 -0.51 -6.64 1.42
N LEU A 120 -1.29 -6.36 2.46
CA LEU A 120 -2.40 -7.24 2.87
C LEU A 120 -3.41 -7.40 1.73
N ALA A 121 -3.72 -6.33 1.00
CA ALA A 121 -4.63 -6.40 -0.14
C ALA A 121 -4.04 -7.25 -1.29
N LEU A 122 -2.76 -7.08 -1.64
CA LEU A 122 -2.10 -7.93 -2.64
C LEU A 122 -2.14 -9.41 -2.26
N GLU A 123 -1.88 -9.73 -1.00
CA GLU A 123 -1.90 -11.11 -0.50
C GLU A 123 -3.31 -11.72 -0.43
N ARG A 124 -4.39 -10.90 -0.44
CA ARG A 124 -5.76 -11.33 -0.11
C ARG A 124 -6.81 -11.08 -1.20
N SER A 125 -6.41 -10.60 -2.38
CA SER A 125 -7.34 -10.25 -3.47
C SER A 125 -6.96 -10.88 -4.81
N SER A 126 -7.97 -11.16 -5.62
CA SER A 126 -7.85 -11.71 -6.97
C SER A 126 -8.14 -10.67 -8.07
N THR A 127 -8.76 -9.54 -7.72
CA THR A 127 -9.09 -8.44 -8.65
C THR A 127 -8.81 -7.08 -7.99
N ALA A 128 -8.71 -6.02 -8.80
CA ALA A 128 -8.53 -4.66 -8.31
C ALA A 128 -9.73 -4.21 -7.45
N GLN A 129 -10.96 -4.54 -7.86
CA GLN A 129 -12.16 -4.26 -7.08
C GLN A 129 -12.17 -5.02 -5.73
N GLU A 130 -11.76 -6.29 -5.70
CA GLU A 130 -11.65 -7.02 -4.43
C GLU A 130 -10.61 -6.38 -3.51
N ALA A 131 -9.49 -5.93 -4.06
CA ALA A 131 -8.45 -5.23 -3.31
C ALA A 131 -8.96 -3.93 -2.66
N VAL A 132 -9.82 -3.15 -3.34
CA VAL A 132 -10.50 -1.97 -2.75
C VAL A 132 -11.27 -2.37 -1.49
N HIS A 133 -12.09 -3.43 -1.57
CA HIS A 133 -12.89 -3.90 -0.44
C HIS A 133 -12.04 -4.47 0.70
N VAL A 134 -10.92 -5.13 0.38
CA VAL A 134 -9.97 -5.60 1.40
C VAL A 134 -9.36 -4.42 2.15
N ILE A 135 -8.88 -3.38 1.45
CA ILE A 135 -8.32 -2.19 2.10
C ILE A 135 -9.39 -1.49 2.95
N ALA A 136 -10.59 -1.28 2.40
CA ALA A 136 -11.70 -0.67 3.13
C ALA A 136 -12.05 -1.44 4.42
N GLY A 137 -12.15 -2.78 4.35
CA GLY A 137 -12.45 -3.61 5.52
C GLY A 137 -11.33 -3.63 6.56
N LEU A 138 -10.06 -3.59 6.12
CA LEU A 138 -8.92 -3.47 7.03
C LEU A 138 -8.88 -2.09 7.69
N LEU A 139 -9.15 -1.03 6.94
CA LEU A 139 -9.22 0.34 7.46
C LEU A 139 -10.33 0.48 8.52
N ASP A 140 -11.53 -0.04 8.25
CA ASP A 140 -12.65 -0.01 9.19
C ASP A 140 -12.31 -0.74 10.50
N ARG A 141 -11.65 -1.89 10.38
CA ARG A 141 -11.37 -2.76 11.53
C ARG A 141 -10.14 -2.35 12.36
N TYR A 142 -9.10 -1.88 11.71
CA TYR A 142 -7.78 -1.65 12.32
C TYR A 142 -7.32 -0.20 12.28
N GLY A 143 -8.02 0.66 11.52
CA GLY A 143 -7.61 2.04 11.30
C GLY A 143 -6.35 2.16 10.46
N GLN A 144 -5.88 3.40 10.33
CA GLN A 144 -4.60 3.74 9.72
C GLN A 144 -3.84 4.73 10.61
N GLY A 145 -2.52 4.57 10.72
CA GLY A 145 -1.70 5.38 11.61
C GLY A 145 -0.33 4.76 11.93
N GLY A 146 0.52 5.54 12.59
CA GLY A 146 1.94 5.24 12.82
C GLY A 146 2.88 6.04 11.92
N SER A 147 4.16 6.10 12.30
CA SER A 147 5.16 6.82 11.51
C SER A 147 5.42 6.09 10.19
N CYS A 148 5.44 6.82 9.09
CA CYS A 148 5.71 6.27 7.75
C CYS A 148 7.20 6.32 7.37
N ARG A 149 8.07 6.67 8.32
CA ARG A 149 9.53 6.77 8.18
C ARG A 149 10.22 6.14 9.40
N GLU A 150 11.42 5.62 9.19
CA GLU A 150 12.28 5.07 10.26
C GLU A 150 12.84 6.16 11.18
N ASP A 151 12.81 7.43 10.75
CA ASP A 151 13.30 8.58 11.52
C ASP A 151 12.54 8.75 12.86
N PRO A 152 13.22 9.17 13.95
CA PRO A 152 12.58 9.44 15.23
C PRO A 152 11.47 10.51 15.18
N GLU A 153 11.54 11.46 14.26
CA GLU A 153 10.52 12.48 14.09
C GLU A 153 9.27 11.87 13.41
N PRO A 154 8.09 11.88 14.06
CA PRO A 154 6.90 11.26 13.51
C PRO A 154 6.49 11.87 12.17
N PHE A 155 6.30 11.03 11.16
CA PHE A 155 5.79 11.44 9.86
C PHE A 155 4.56 10.62 9.47
N CYS A 156 3.37 11.13 9.78
CA CYS A 156 2.10 10.43 9.61
C CYS A 156 1.22 11.12 8.56
N TYR A 157 0.50 10.34 7.77
CA TYR A 157 -0.43 10.82 6.73
C TYR A 157 -1.56 9.81 6.47
N HIS A 158 -2.58 10.23 5.73
CA HIS A 158 -3.57 9.30 5.16
C HIS A 158 -3.12 8.86 3.77
N ASN A 159 -3.75 7.81 3.24
CA ASN A 159 -3.24 7.10 2.08
C ASN A 159 -4.21 7.20 0.90
N THR A 160 -3.62 7.33 -0.29
CA THR A 160 -4.28 6.98 -1.56
C THR A 160 -3.63 5.72 -2.12
N PHE A 161 -4.41 4.94 -2.87
CA PHE A 161 -3.98 3.71 -3.50
C PHE A 161 -4.42 3.73 -4.96
N LEU A 162 -3.49 3.44 -5.87
CA LEU A 162 -3.82 3.07 -7.24
C LEU A 162 -3.80 1.55 -7.34
N LEU A 163 -4.95 0.97 -7.67
CA LEU A 163 -5.13 -0.47 -7.83
C LEU A 163 -5.45 -0.77 -9.28
N ALA A 164 -4.85 -1.81 -9.84
CA ALA A 164 -5.13 -2.24 -11.21
C ALA A 164 -5.08 -3.76 -11.33
N ASP A 165 -5.88 -4.31 -12.22
CA ASP A 165 -5.74 -5.69 -12.68
C ASP A 165 -5.66 -5.71 -14.22
N ARG A 166 -5.94 -6.86 -14.83
CA ARG A 166 -5.86 -7.00 -16.31
C ARG A 166 -6.98 -6.25 -17.05
N THR A 167 -8.00 -5.77 -16.35
CA THR A 167 -9.26 -5.28 -16.95
C THR A 167 -9.67 -3.90 -16.48
N GLU A 168 -9.35 -3.53 -15.24
CA GLU A 168 -9.80 -2.28 -14.63
C GLU A 168 -8.74 -1.66 -13.73
N ALA A 169 -8.97 -0.40 -13.34
CA ALA A 169 -8.17 0.31 -12.35
C ALA A 169 -9.06 1.19 -11.48
N TRP A 170 -8.64 1.36 -10.22
CA TRP A 170 -9.36 2.09 -9.17
C TRP A 170 -8.39 3.01 -8.43
N VAL A 171 -8.87 4.19 -8.04
CA VAL A 171 -8.17 5.09 -7.12
C VAL A 171 -8.95 5.09 -5.81
N LEU A 172 -8.36 4.56 -4.74
CA LEU A 172 -8.97 4.55 -3.41
C LEU A 172 -8.27 5.59 -2.54
N GLU A 173 -9.00 6.61 -2.11
CA GLU A 173 -8.52 7.61 -1.17
C GLU A 173 -9.13 7.41 0.21
N THR A 174 -8.34 7.69 1.26
CA THR A 174 -8.76 7.53 2.65
C THR A 174 -8.57 8.81 3.44
N ALA A 175 -9.43 9.03 4.45
CA ALA A 175 -9.36 10.16 5.37
C ALA A 175 -9.88 9.71 6.76
N GLY A 176 -8.97 9.43 7.70
CA GLY A 176 -9.34 8.77 8.95
C GLY A 176 -9.89 7.38 8.65
N SER A 177 -11.13 7.09 9.08
CA SER A 177 -11.86 5.87 8.72
C SER A 177 -12.72 6.00 7.45
N LEU A 178 -12.84 7.20 6.89
CA LEU A 178 -13.59 7.44 5.67
C LEU A 178 -12.77 7.01 4.45
N TRP A 179 -13.45 6.57 3.40
CA TRP A 179 -12.82 6.23 2.13
C TRP A 179 -13.78 6.43 0.95
N ALA A 180 -13.22 6.60 -0.24
CA ALA A 180 -13.94 6.64 -1.51
C ALA A 180 -13.08 6.02 -2.63
N ALA A 181 -13.72 5.34 -3.58
CA ALA A 181 -13.09 4.70 -4.74
C ALA A 181 -13.89 4.91 -6.03
#